data_AF-A0A496Y6F2-F1
#
_entry.id   AF-A0A496Y6F2-F1
#
_cell.length_a   1.000
_cell.length_b   1.000
_cell.length_c   1.000
_cell.angle_alpha   90.00
_cell.angle_beta   90.00
_cell.angle_gamma   90.00
#
_symmetry.space_group_name_H-M   'P 1'
#
loop_
_entity.id
_entity.type
_entity.pdbx_description
1 polymer ?
#
loop_
_entity_poly.entity_id
_entity_poly.type
_entity_poly.pdbx_seq_one_letter_code
_entity_poly.pdbx_strand_id
1 'polypeptide(L)'
;MLRTLFAYLAALLLVIGNYTVSRAEILGDYLGYTACAKCHEEIVVGWKTTPHAHAFETLKEQGEEKQSAQGCIKCHVVAFEKDGGFIDMALTPELKNVQCEACHGPGRQHAESEDPADIVGKPDEALCRTCHTEGQDKNFDYKAKKKWVHGGSELSLATAGDHERGKGNLSISQSKVDFGNMVEGKVAKRIIVLSNTG
;
A
#
# COMPACT_ATOMS: atom_id res chain seq x y z
N MET A 1 -4.97 -6.21 47.11
CA MET A 1 -5.61 -6.19 45.77
C MET A 1 -5.24 -4.94 44.97
N LEU A 2 -5.40 -3.72 45.52
CA LEU A 2 -5.09 -2.48 44.77
C LEU A 2 -3.58 -2.30 44.48
N ARG A 3 -2.71 -2.57 45.46
CA ARG A 3 -1.23 -2.48 45.30
C ARG A 3 -0.67 -3.44 44.26
N THR A 4 -1.20 -4.66 44.20
CA THR A 4 -0.82 -5.65 43.19
C THR A 4 -1.30 -5.25 41.80
N LEU A 5 -2.51 -4.66 41.68
CA LEU A 5 -3.03 -4.15 40.40
C LEU A 5 -2.17 -3.00 39.85
N PHE A 6 -1.71 -2.08 40.71
CA PHE A 6 -0.79 -1.02 40.32
C PHE A 6 0.57 -1.54 39.84
N ALA A 7 1.11 -2.57 40.47
CA ALA A 7 2.36 -3.19 40.04
C ALA A 7 2.23 -3.86 38.66
N TYR A 8 1.11 -4.53 38.38
CA TYR A 8 0.84 -5.12 37.06
C TYR A 8 0.64 -4.06 35.97
N LEU A 9 -0.08 -2.98 36.28
CA LEU A 9 -0.25 -1.85 35.35
C LEU A 9 1.09 -1.17 35.04
N ALA A 10 1.94 -0.93 36.04
CA ALA A 10 3.27 -0.34 35.82
C ALA A 10 4.18 -1.27 35.01
N ALA A 11 4.18 -2.58 35.29
CA ALA A 11 4.94 -3.56 34.51
C ALA A 11 4.44 -3.64 33.05
N LEU A 12 3.13 -3.60 32.83
CA LEU A 12 2.53 -3.60 31.50
C LEU A 12 2.91 -2.34 30.71
N LEU A 13 2.88 -1.17 31.34
CA LEU A 13 3.29 0.10 30.71
C LEU A 13 4.79 0.10 30.33
N LEU A 14 5.66 -0.43 31.18
CA LEU A 14 7.10 -0.57 30.87
C LEU A 14 7.34 -1.51 29.69
N VAL A 15 6.62 -2.64 29.66
CA VAL A 15 6.70 -3.61 28.57
C VAL A 15 6.21 -3.01 27.25
N ILE A 16 5.05 -2.33 27.26
CA ILE A 16 4.51 -1.65 26.07
C ILE A 16 5.47 -0.54 25.58
N GLY A 17 6.00 0.28 26.48
CA GLY A 17 6.95 1.34 26.14
C GLY A 17 8.20 0.82 25.46
N ASN A 18 8.79 -0.27 25.99
CA ASN A 18 9.94 -0.93 25.36
C ASN A 18 9.60 -1.50 23.98
N TYR A 19 8.43 -2.12 23.80
CA TYR A 19 8.00 -2.63 22.49
C TYR A 19 7.84 -1.53 21.43
N THR A 20 7.32 -0.36 21.79
CA THR A 20 7.15 0.75 20.84
C THR A 20 8.47 1.35 20.40
N VAL A 21 9.45 1.46 21.31
CA VAL A 21 10.78 1.97 21.00
C VAL A 21 11.51 0.99 20.06
N SER A 22 11.53 -0.30 20.39
CA SER A 22 12.15 -1.31 19.52
C SER A 22 11.52 -1.39 18.13
N ARG A 23 10.20 -1.16 18.00
CA ARG A 23 9.57 -1.09 16.67
C ARG A 23 9.97 0.14 15.87
N ALA A 24 10.07 1.30 16.51
CA ALA A 24 10.53 2.51 15.84
C ALA A 24 11.98 2.39 15.38
N GLU A 25 12.83 1.68 16.14
CA GLU A 25 14.21 1.37 15.76
C GLU A 25 14.29 0.41 14.56
N ILE A 26 13.42 -0.60 14.49
CA ILE A 26 13.42 -1.58 13.39
C ILE A 26 12.96 -0.96 12.06
N LEU A 27 11.97 -0.07 12.07
CA LEU A 27 11.38 0.51 10.85
C LEU A 27 12.17 1.72 10.30
N GLY A 28 13.12 2.27 11.05
CA GLY A 28 13.89 3.44 10.62
C GLY A 28 12.99 4.59 10.17
N ASP A 29 13.19 5.10 8.95
CA ASP A 29 12.41 6.20 8.39
C ASP A 29 11.12 5.77 7.68
N TYR A 30 10.84 4.46 7.62
CA TYR A 30 9.59 3.92 7.09
C TYR A 30 8.52 3.86 8.17
N LEU A 31 7.26 4.08 7.78
CA LEU A 31 6.14 4.16 8.71
C LEU A 31 5.00 3.18 8.38
N GLY A 32 4.92 2.70 7.14
CA GLY A 32 3.80 1.96 6.60
C GLY A 32 2.57 2.83 6.32
N TYR A 33 1.64 2.30 5.51
CA TYR A 33 0.49 3.04 4.99
C TYR A 33 -0.46 3.57 6.07
N THR A 34 -0.46 2.95 7.27
CA THR A 34 -1.34 3.36 8.38
C THR A 34 -0.97 4.75 8.90
N ALA A 35 0.30 5.14 8.84
CA ALA A 35 0.71 6.51 9.14
C ALA A 35 0.21 7.50 8.09
N CYS A 36 0.31 7.14 6.80
CA CYS A 36 -0.18 7.96 5.69
C CYS A 36 -1.70 8.19 5.78
N ALA A 37 -2.45 7.19 6.23
CA ALA A 37 -3.91 7.25 6.36
C ALA A 37 -4.41 8.34 7.33
N LYS A 38 -3.55 8.83 8.23
CA LYS A 38 -3.92 9.88 9.20
C LYS A 38 -4.25 11.21 8.52
N CYS A 39 -3.59 11.52 7.39
CA CYS A 39 -3.81 12.74 6.62
C CYS A 39 -4.31 12.46 5.19
N HIS A 40 -4.06 11.26 4.65
CA HIS A 40 -4.39 10.87 3.27
C HIS A 40 -5.36 9.69 3.21
N GLU A 41 -6.43 9.73 4.03
CA GLU A 41 -7.39 8.63 4.15
C GLU A 41 -7.99 8.22 2.80
N GLU A 42 -8.48 9.16 1.99
CA GLU A 42 -9.11 8.87 0.69
C GLU A 42 -8.14 8.18 -0.29
N ILE A 43 -6.88 8.62 -0.30
CA ILE A 43 -5.84 8.03 -1.15
C ILE A 43 -5.55 6.59 -0.69
N VAL A 44 -5.45 6.37 0.62
CA VAL A 44 -5.22 5.04 1.19
C VAL A 44 -6.41 4.12 0.94
N VAL A 45 -7.64 4.60 1.05
CA VAL A 45 -8.86 3.85 0.71
C VAL A 45 -8.82 3.42 -0.76
N GLY A 46 -8.43 4.32 -1.66
CA GLY A 46 -8.23 4.00 -3.06
C GLY A 46 -7.11 2.96 -3.28
N TRP A 47 -5.91 3.18 -2.73
CA TRP A 47 -4.78 2.25 -2.83
C TRP A 47 -5.13 0.83 -2.36
N LYS A 48 -5.89 0.70 -1.26
CA LYS A 48 -6.37 -0.59 -0.75
C LYS A 48 -7.20 -1.40 -1.75
N THR A 49 -7.73 -0.77 -2.80
CA THR A 49 -8.46 -1.43 -3.89
C THR A 49 -7.58 -1.78 -5.10
N THR A 50 -6.25 -1.72 -4.95
CA THR A 50 -5.29 -1.99 -6.03
C THR A 50 -4.55 -3.31 -5.80
N PRO A 51 -4.04 -3.96 -6.87
CA PRO A 51 -3.19 -5.14 -6.73
C PRO A 51 -1.95 -4.90 -5.85
N HIS A 52 -1.41 -3.68 -5.84
CA HIS A 52 -0.28 -3.31 -5.00
C HIS A 52 -0.56 -3.50 -3.51
N ALA A 53 -1.78 -3.20 -3.04
CA ALA A 53 -2.18 -3.41 -1.65
C ALA A 53 -2.36 -4.88 -1.27
N HIS A 54 -2.36 -5.79 -2.24
CA HIS A 54 -2.52 -7.22 -2.06
C HIS A 54 -1.29 -8.02 -2.54
N ALA A 55 -0.20 -7.33 -2.90
CA ALA A 55 0.95 -7.95 -3.55
C ALA A 55 1.53 -9.11 -2.73
N PHE A 56 1.69 -8.97 -1.40
CA PHE A 56 2.27 -10.05 -0.59
C PHE A 56 1.38 -11.29 -0.54
N GLU A 57 0.05 -11.13 -0.56
CA GLU A 57 -0.88 -12.26 -0.53
C GLU A 57 -0.69 -13.16 -1.75
N THR A 58 -0.42 -12.58 -2.92
CA THR A 58 -0.13 -13.35 -4.15
C THR A 58 1.11 -14.25 -4.02
N LEU A 59 2.08 -13.90 -3.15
CA LEU A 59 3.20 -14.79 -2.86
C LEU A 59 2.76 -15.98 -2.03
N LYS A 60 1.90 -15.75 -1.02
CA LYS A 60 1.35 -16.81 -0.16
C LYS A 60 0.56 -17.83 -0.97
N GLU A 61 -0.25 -17.36 -1.92
CA GLU A 61 -1.04 -18.19 -2.82
C GLU A 61 -0.16 -19.05 -3.75
N GLN A 62 1.02 -18.58 -4.11
CA GLN A 62 1.95 -19.29 -4.98
C GLN A 62 2.85 -20.30 -4.25
N GLY A 63 2.98 -20.19 -2.92
CA GLY A 63 3.78 -21.09 -2.09
C GLY A 63 4.53 -20.34 -0.98
N GLU A 64 4.70 -20.99 0.18
CA GLU A 64 5.40 -20.39 1.32
C GLU A 64 6.83 -19.98 0.99
N GLU A 65 7.50 -20.71 0.11
CA GLU A 65 8.86 -20.41 -0.34
C GLU A 65 8.95 -19.08 -1.12
N LYS A 66 7.85 -18.61 -1.71
CA LYS A 66 7.82 -17.31 -2.42
C LYS A 66 7.89 -16.13 -1.47
N GLN A 67 7.45 -16.30 -0.22
CA GLN A 67 7.45 -15.26 0.80
C GLN A 67 8.87 -14.92 1.31
N SER A 68 9.86 -15.75 1.01
CA SER A 68 11.27 -15.53 1.38
C SER A 68 12.23 -15.53 0.18
N ALA A 69 11.73 -15.82 -1.02
CA ALA A 69 12.52 -15.72 -2.24
C ALA A 69 12.84 -14.25 -2.57
N GLN A 70 14.12 -13.86 -2.45
CA GLN A 70 14.61 -12.50 -2.75
C GLN A 70 14.10 -11.93 -4.07
N GLY A 71 14.07 -12.76 -5.13
CA GLY A 71 13.57 -12.36 -6.45
C GLY A 71 12.09 -11.99 -6.48
N CYS A 72 11.29 -12.49 -5.54
CA CYS A 72 9.87 -12.22 -5.41
C CYS A 72 9.62 -11.06 -4.43
N ILE A 73 10.18 -11.15 -3.23
CA ILE A 73 9.91 -10.19 -2.15
C ILE A 73 10.32 -8.77 -2.52
N LYS A 74 11.43 -8.57 -3.26
CA LYS A 74 11.90 -7.25 -3.69
C LYS A 74 10.83 -6.40 -4.41
N CYS A 75 9.85 -7.04 -5.06
CA CYS A 75 8.79 -6.36 -5.80
C CYS A 75 7.44 -6.35 -5.07
N HIS A 76 7.32 -7.02 -3.91
CA HIS A 76 6.05 -7.30 -3.23
C HIS A 76 5.97 -6.70 -1.82
N VAL A 77 6.99 -5.95 -1.40
CA VAL A 77 7.10 -5.32 -0.07
C VAL A 77 7.71 -3.92 -0.18
N VAL A 78 7.69 -3.16 0.90
CA VAL A 78 8.36 -1.87 1.00
C VAL A 78 9.83 -2.08 1.35
N ALA A 79 10.72 -1.51 0.52
CA ALA A 79 12.12 -1.28 0.85
C ALA A 79 12.93 -2.53 1.26
N PHE A 80 12.71 -3.66 0.58
CA PHE A 80 13.53 -4.86 0.80
C PHE A 80 15.04 -4.55 0.68
N GLU A 81 15.85 -5.09 1.61
CA GLU A 81 17.30 -4.85 1.72
C GLU A 81 17.71 -3.38 1.91
N LYS A 82 16.79 -2.53 2.39
CA LYS A 82 17.09 -1.17 2.86
C LYS A 82 17.02 -1.10 4.36
N ASP A 83 17.82 -0.21 4.95
CA ASP A 83 17.74 0.09 6.38
C ASP A 83 16.33 0.58 6.72
N GLY A 84 15.72 -0.05 7.75
CA GLY A 84 14.33 0.22 8.13
C GLY A 84 13.26 -0.46 7.27
N GLY A 85 13.65 -1.16 6.20
CA GLY A 85 12.73 -1.77 5.25
C GLY A 85 12.18 -3.13 5.67
N PHE A 86 11.40 -3.77 4.79
CA PHE A 86 10.85 -5.10 5.07
C PHE A 86 11.96 -6.16 5.21
N ILE A 87 11.91 -6.90 6.32
CA ILE A 87 12.77 -8.05 6.63
C ILE A 87 11.98 -9.34 6.42
N ASP A 88 10.94 -9.54 7.25
CA ASP A 88 10.03 -10.66 7.18
C ASP A 88 8.69 -10.33 7.87
N MET A 89 7.76 -11.27 7.82
CA MET A 89 6.44 -11.14 8.44
C MET A 89 6.45 -11.16 9.98
N ALA A 90 7.52 -11.58 10.62
CA ALA A 90 7.67 -11.57 12.08
C ALA A 90 8.20 -10.22 12.59
N LEU A 91 9.15 -9.62 11.88
CA LEU A 91 9.86 -8.41 12.28
C LEU A 91 9.20 -7.13 11.77
N THR A 92 8.77 -7.11 10.50
CA THR A 92 8.26 -5.90 9.83
C THR A 92 6.96 -6.16 9.05
N PRO A 93 5.93 -6.77 9.66
CA PRO A 93 4.67 -7.03 8.96
C PRO A 93 3.95 -5.77 8.45
N GLU A 94 4.30 -4.60 8.97
CA GLU A 94 3.79 -3.28 8.57
C GLU A 94 4.19 -2.91 7.15
N LEU A 95 5.30 -3.46 6.66
CA LEU A 95 5.93 -3.11 5.39
C LEU A 95 5.64 -4.13 4.28
N LYS A 96 4.74 -5.09 4.53
CA LYS A 96 4.26 -6.02 3.50
C LYS A 96 3.48 -5.28 2.42
N ASN A 97 3.38 -5.85 1.22
CA ASN A 97 2.71 -5.24 0.06
C ASN A 97 3.49 -4.05 -0.53
N VAL A 98 3.10 -3.64 -1.73
CA VAL A 98 3.64 -2.43 -2.39
C VAL A 98 2.82 -1.23 -1.90
N GLN A 99 3.35 -0.50 -0.91
CA GLN A 99 2.65 0.60 -0.26
C GLN A 99 3.11 1.98 -0.77
N CYS A 100 2.65 3.04 -0.11
CA CYS A 100 3.00 4.43 -0.40
C CYS A 100 4.52 4.62 -0.52
N GLU A 101 5.26 4.13 0.46
CA GLU A 101 6.71 4.36 0.60
C GLU A 101 7.55 3.52 -0.39
N ALA A 102 6.95 2.55 -1.08
CA ALA A 102 7.62 1.87 -2.20
C ALA A 102 7.77 2.79 -3.42
N CYS A 103 6.92 3.81 -3.53
CA CYS A 103 6.95 4.80 -4.61
C CYS A 103 7.44 6.17 -4.13
N HIS A 104 6.98 6.59 -2.95
CA HIS A 104 7.16 7.93 -2.41
C HIS A 104 8.42 8.08 -1.53
N GLY A 105 9.13 6.99 -1.24
CA GLY A 105 10.27 6.97 -0.33
C GLY A 105 9.86 6.91 1.15
N PRO A 106 10.84 6.94 2.08
CA PRO A 106 10.57 6.92 3.52
C PRO A 106 9.72 8.11 3.96
N GLY A 107 8.65 7.86 4.73
CA GLY A 107 7.65 8.88 5.05
C GLY A 107 7.89 9.67 6.33
N ARG A 108 8.86 9.29 7.18
CA ARG A 108 9.04 9.88 8.53
C ARG A 108 9.18 11.39 8.51
N GLN A 109 10.12 11.92 7.73
CA GLN A 109 10.39 13.36 7.70
C GLN A 109 9.15 14.15 7.27
N HIS A 110 8.49 13.73 6.19
CA HIS A 110 7.24 14.34 5.72
C HIS A 110 6.10 14.26 6.74
N ALA A 111 5.96 13.14 7.46
CA ALA A 111 4.93 12.99 8.47
C ALA A 111 5.16 13.89 9.70
N GLU A 112 6.42 14.25 9.99
CA GLU A 112 6.80 15.12 11.10
C GLU A 112 6.75 16.61 10.73
N SER A 113 7.18 16.97 9.51
CA SER A 113 7.22 18.35 9.03
C SER A 113 5.93 18.80 8.36
N GLU A 114 5.14 17.86 7.86
CA GLU A 114 4.01 18.08 6.93
C GLU A 114 4.41 18.82 5.64
N ASP A 115 5.71 18.92 5.33
CA ASP A 115 6.22 19.60 4.14
C ASP A 115 6.20 18.64 2.94
N PRO A 116 5.51 18.98 1.82
CA PRO A 116 5.56 18.19 0.60
C PRO A 116 6.95 18.08 -0.04
N ALA A 117 7.90 18.94 0.31
CA ALA A 117 9.29 18.86 -0.15
C ALA A 117 10.06 17.69 0.48
N ASP A 118 9.60 17.17 1.62
CA ASP A 118 10.22 16.08 2.37
C ASP A 118 9.75 14.68 1.92
N ILE A 119 9.03 14.60 0.80
CA ILE A 119 8.57 13.35 0.20
C ILE A 119 8.66 13.41 -1.32
N VAL A 120 8.84 12.26 -1.98
CA VAL A 120 8.79 12.20 -3.44
C VAL A 120 7.35 12.39 -3.90
N GLY A 121 6.94 13.61 -4.26
CA GLY A 121 5.56 13.87 -4.69
C GLY A 121 5.18 13.20 -6.02
N LYS A 122 6.12 13.07 -6.96
CA LYS A 122 5.89 12.48 -8.29
C LYS A 122 6.98 11.45 -8.62
N PRO A 123 6.73 10.17 -8.34
CA PRO A 123 7.65 9.10 -8.70
C PRO A 123 7.83 9.00 -10.22
N ASP A 124 9.06 8.74 -10.65
CA ASP A 124 9.39 8.60 -12.07
C ASP A 124 8.94 7.24 -12.66
N GLU A 125 9.01 7.11 -13.98
CA GLU A 125 8.69 5.84 -14.66
C GLU A 125 9.72 4.75 -14.37
N ALA A 126 10.99 5.12 -14.15
CA ALA A 126 12.06 4.17 -13.92
C ALA A 126 11.81 3.36 -12.63
N LEU A 127 11.24 4.00 -11.60
CA LEU A 127 10.83 3.35 -10.37
C LEU A 127 9.79 2.25 -10.62
N CYS A 128 8.76 2.51 -11.43
CA CYS A 128 7.78 1.49 -11.77
C CYS A 128 8.43 0.29 -12.48
N ARG A 129 9.43 0.56 -13.33
CA ARG A 129 10.17 -0.45 -14.11
C ARG A 129 11.19 -1.24 -13.28
N THR A 130 11.42 -0.91 -12.02
CA THR A 130 12.20 -1.76 -11.12
C THR A 130 11.52 -3.11 -10.86
N CYS A 131 10.17 -3.10 -10.87
CA CYS A 131 9.33 -4.28 -10.69
C CYS A 131 8.66 -4.71 -12.00
N HIS A 132 8.12 -3.75 -12.76
CA HIS A 132 7.44 -4.02 -14.03
C HIS A 132 8.43 -4.09 -15.20
N THR A 133 9.25 -5.14 -15.21
CA THR A 133 10.16 -5.46 -16.34
C THR A 133 9.45 -6.31 -17.39
N GLU A 134 10.06 -6.49 -18.56
CA GLU A 134 9.53 -7.41 -19.59
C GLU A 134 9.34 -8.85 -19.07
N GLY A 135 10.17 -9.29 -18.14
CA GLY A 135 10.08 -10.63 -17.55
C GLY A 135 9.03 -10.78 -16.44
N GLN A 136 8.54 -9.67 -15.88
CA GLN A 136 7.54 -9.68 -14.80
C GLN A 136 6.16 -9.19 -15.27
N ASP A 137 6.12 -8.21 -16.16
CA ASP A 137 4.92 -7.62 -16.73
C ASP A 137 5.17 -7.22 -18.18
N LYS A 138 5.12 -8.22 -19.07
CA LYS A 138 5.40 -8.07 -20.50
C LYS A 138 4.60 -6.96 -21.19
N ASN A 139 3.39 -6.68 -20.70
CA ASN A 139 2.46 -5.71 -21.29
C ASN A 139 2.32 -4.45 -20.44
N PHE A 140 3.34 -4.10 -19.65
CA PHE A 140 3.29 -2.91 -18.80
C PHE A 140 3.23 -1.61 -19.61
N ASP A 141 2.07 -0.94 -19.56
CA ASP A 141 1.89 0.43 -20.04
C ASP A 141 1.91 1.40 -18.87
N TYR A 142 3.03 2.10 -18.69
CA TYR A 142 3.20 3.10 -17.64
C TYR A 142 2.14 4.21 -17.69
N LYS A 143 1.83 4.74 -18.88
CA LYS A 143 0.89 5.87 -19.03
C LYS A 143 -0.53 5.47 -18.63
N ALA A 144 -0.93 4.25 -18.95
CA ALA A 144 -2.22 3.72 -18.55
C ALA A 144 -2.25 3.35 -17.06
N LYS A 145 -1.24 2.61 -16.57
CA LYS A 145 -1.25 2.00 -15.24
C LYS A 145 -1.00 2.99 -14.11
N LYS A 146 -0.17 4.02 -14.30
CA LYS A 146 0.13 5.02 -13.26
C LYS A 146 -1.11 5.74 -12.72
N LYS A 147 -2.19 5.81 -13.51
CA LYS A 147 -3.45 6.47 -13.13
C LYS A 147 -4.22 5.70 -12.05
N TRP A 148 -3.88 4.43 -11.82
CA TRP A 148 -4.64 3.51 -10.97
C TRP A 148 -3.96 3.18 -9.65
N VAL A 149 -2.75 3.68 -9.38
CA VAL A 149 -1.98 3.34 -8.17
C VAL A 149 -2.66 3.80 -6.86
N HIS A 150 -3.60 4.73 -6.96
CA HIS A 150 -4.45 5.21 -5.86
C HIS A 150 -5.93 4.79 -6.00
N GLY A 151 -6.25 3.72 -6.73
CA GLY A 151 -7.60 3.12 -6.73
C GLY A 151 -8.66 3.75 -7.64
N GLY A 152 -8.30 4.75 -8.45
CA GLY A 152 -9.28 5.35 -9.35
C GLY A 152 -10.35 6.18 -8.62
N SER A 153 -9.98 6.94 -7.57
CA SER A 153 -10.88 7.88 -6.89
C SER A 153 -11.54 8.85 -7.88
N GLU A 154 -12.67 9.48 -7.52
CA GLU A 154 -13.37 10.45 -8.37
C GLU A 154 -12.43 11.50 -8.99
N LEU A 155 -11.36 11.89 -8.29
CA LEU A 155 -10.33 12.81 -8.79
C LEU A 155 -9.50 12.24 -9.96
N SER A 156 -9.23 10.93 -9.96
CA SER A 156 -8.56 10.22 -11.06
C SER A 156 -9.50 9.79 -12.19
N LEU A 157 -10.81 9.76 -11.96
CA LEU A 157 -11.84 9.62 -13.00
C LEU A 157 -12.17 10.98 -13.66
N ALA A 158 -12.17 12.07 -12.89
CA ALA A 158 -12.45 13.43 -13.38
C ALA A 158 -11.38 13.96 -14.36
N THR A 159 -10.16 13.43 -14.31
CA THR A 159 -9.08 13.76 -15.26
C THR A 159 -9.01 12.82 -16.46
N ALA A 160 -9.90 11.81 -16.52
CA ALA A 160 -9.96 10.83 -17.60
C ALA A 160 -11.21 10.98 -18.50
N GLY A 161 -12.09 11.95 -18.23
CA GLY A 161 -13.38 12.04 -18.89
C GLY A 161 -13.90 13.47 -19.02
N ASP A 162 -13.36 14.20 -19.99
CA ASP A 162 -13.99 15.42 -20.55
C ASP A 162 -15.19 15.07 -21.45
N HIS A 163 -15.83 13.92 -21.26
CA HIS A 163 -16.98 13.49 -22.05
C HIS A 163 -18.00 12.79 -21.14
N GLU A 164 -19.19 13.38 -21.05
CA GLU A 164 -20.41 12.78 -20.48
C GLU A 164 -20.56 12.72 -18.95
N ARG A 165 -20.65 13.88 -18.27
CA ARG A 165 -21.28 13.94 -16.92
C ARG A 165 -22.81 14.04 -17.04
N GLY A 166 -23.47 12.89 -16.97
CA GLY A 166 -24.92 12.78 -16.72
C GLY A 166 -25.22 12.87 -15.21
N LYS A 167 -26.21 13.69 -14.84
CA LYS A 167 -26.68 13.88 -13.46
C LYS A 167 -27.40 12.62 -12.97
N GLY A 168 -26.81 11.87 -12.04
CA GLY A 168 -27.46 10.73 -11.39
C GLY A 168 -26.77 10.30 -10.10
N ASN A 169 -27.54 10.01 -9.06
CA ASN A 169 -27.07 9.54 -7.75
C ASN A 169 -26.69 8.04 -7.83
N LEU A 170 -25.54 7.73 -8.43
CA LEU A 170 -24.98 6.38 -8.44
C LEU A 170 -23.92 6.26 -7.35
N SER A 171 -24.13 5.36 -6.39
CA SER A 171 -23.11 5.01 -5.39
C SER A 171 -22.37 3.74 -5.79
N ILE A 172 -21.04 3.78 -5.66
CA ILE A 172 -20.15 2.64 -5.93
C ILE A 172 -20.03 1.81 -4.65
N SER A 173 -20.56 0.59 -4.65
CA SER A 173 -20.34 -0.37 -3.55
C SER A 173 -18.93 -0.95 -3.66
N GLN A 174 -18.05 -0.60 -2.71
CA GLN A 174 -16.64 -1.02 -2.65
C GLN A 174 -16.44 -2.52 -2.36
N SER A 175 -17.52 -3.31 -2.23
CA SER A 175 -17.48 -4.66 -1.65
C SER A 175 -17.18 -5.81 -2.63
N LYS A 176 -17.00 -5.55 -3.93
CA LYS A 176 -16.69 -6.61 -4.90
C LYS A 176 -15.77 -6.09 -6.02
N VAL A 177 -14.50 -5.82 -5.70
CA VAL A 177 -13.46 -5.69 -6.72
C VAL A 177 -12.87 -7.08 -6.95
N ASP A 178 -13.42 -7.79 -7.92
CA ASP A 178 -12.79 -9.01 -8.46
C ASP A 178 -11.71 -8.57 -9.45
N PHE A 179 -10.43 -8.76 -9.10
CA PHE A 179 -9.31 -8.48 -10.00
C PHE A 179 -9.20 -9.52 -11.13
N GLY A 180 -10.05 -10.55 -11.11
CA GLY A 180 -9.97 -11.72 -11.96
C GLY A 180 -8.69 -12.52 -11.70
N ASN A 181 -8.60 -13.67 -12.35
CA ASN A 181 -7.29 -14.30 -12.55
C ASN A 181 -6.47 -13.35 -13.41
N MET A 182 -5.35 -12.83 -12.89
CA MET A 182 -4.40 -12.03 -13.65
C MET A 182 -3.67 -12.93 -14.66
N VAL A 183 -4.37 -13.29 -15.74
CA VAL A 183 -3.81 -14.05 -16.85
C VAL A 183 -3.09 -13.07 -17.77
N GLU A 184 -1.82 -13.36 -18.07
CA GLU A 184 -0.98 -12.55 -18.94
C GLU A 184 -1.72 -12.21 -20.26
N GLY A 185 -1.79 -10.92 -20.59
CA GLY A 185 -2.49 -10.43 -21.80
C GLY A 185 -4.00 -10.19 -21.64
N LYS A 186 -4.61 -10.45 -20.48
CA LYS A 186 -5.97 -10.02 -20.16
C LYS A 186 -5.94 -8.85 -19.17
N VAL A 187 -6.41 -7.67 -19.60
CA VAL A 187 -6.63 -6.53 -18.71
C VAL A 187 -7.65 -6.94 -17.66
N ALA A 188 -7.31 -6.81 -16.37
CA ALA A 188 -8.24 -7.02 -15.26
C ALA A 188 -9.53 -6.20 -15.52
N LYS A 189 -10.64 -6.89 -15.76
CA LYS A 189 -11.95 -6.24 -15.91
C LYS A 189 -12.46 -5.90 -14.53
N ARG A 190 -12.43 -4.61 -14.17
CA ARG A 190 -13.11 -4.12 -12.99
C ARG A 190 -14.62 -4.24 -13.22
N ILE A 191 -15.27 -5.19 -12.57
CA ILE A 191 -16.74 -5.22 -12.49
C ILE A 191 -17.14 -4.19 -11.43
N ILE A 192 -17.59 -3.01 -11.87
CA ILE A 192 -18.18 -2.01 -10.97
C ILE A 192 -19.66 -2.36 -10.83
N VAL A 193 -20.05 -2.85 -9.65
CA VAL A 193 -21.47 -3.02 -9.33
C VAL A 193 -22.04 -1.66 -8.96
N LEU A 194 -22.76 -1.07 -9.91
CA LEU A 194 -23.53 0.15 -9.68
C LEU A 194 -24.88 -0.23 -9.08
N SER A 195 -25.15 0.21 -7.86
CA SER A 195 -26.48 0.13 -7.26
C SER A 195 -27.21 1.44 -7.50
N ASN A 196 -28.36 1.37 -8.17
CA ASN A 196 -29.27 2.50 -8.26
C ASN A 196 -29.92 2.72 -6.89
N THR A 197 -29.71 3.89 -6.29
CA THR A 197 -30.31 4.27 -5.00
C THR A 197 -31.50 5.22 -5.16
N GLY A 198 -32.04 5.36 -6.38
CA GLY A 198 -33.24 6.13 -6.72
C GLY A 198 -34.32 5.27 -7.36
#